data_AF-A0AA39QE15-F1
#
_entry.id   AF-A0AA39QE15-F1
#
_cell.length_a   1.000
_cell.length_b   1.000
_cell.length_c   1.000
_cell.angle_alpha   90.00
_cell.angle_beta   90.00
_cell.angle_gamma   90.00
#
_symmetry.space_group_name_H-M   'P 1'
#
loop_
_entity.id
_entity.type
_entity.pdbx_description
1 polymer ?
#
loop_
_entity_poly.entity_id
_entity_poly.type
_entity_poly.pdbx_seq_one_letter_code
_entity_poly.pdbx_strand_id
1 'polypeptide(L)'
;MSAPPRSPLSVVFLLHIAIEIPLAIQGIWSPATLPFLQLTNTTLVLLKLYASLVLASCIIALLCFPLPEFLPGKRALAMGLCVYHSSASTILYYAPRFIPYSFGPFFEQYHITPENAWGTVHGLVGLGMVVWWQLTLPYVQMGQT
;
A
#
# COMPACT_ATOMS: atom_id res chain seq x y z
N MET A 1 -5.94 34.82 6.15
CA MET A 1 -5.09 33.62 6.28
C MET A 1 -5.41 32.71 5.11
N SER A 2 -4.45 32.42 4.24
CA SER A 2 -4.63 31.47 3.14
C SER A 2 -4.86 30.07 3.69
N ALA A 3 -5.63 29.24 2.98
CA ALA A 3 -5.78 27.84 3.36
C ALA A 3 -4.39 27.16 3.40
N PRO A 4 -4.12 26.26 4.36
CA PRO A 4 -2.83 25.60 4.44
C PRO A 4 -2.56 24.79 3.15
N PRO A 5 -1.31 24.76 2.66
CA PRO A 5 -1.07 24.36 1.29
C PRO A 5 -1.15 22.84 1.11
N ARG A 6 -1.67 22.42 -0.06
CA ARG A 6 -1.88 21.03 -0.46
C ARG A 6 -1.15 20.75 -1.77
N SER A 7 -0.67 19.52 -1.93
CA SER A 7 0.05 19.09 -3.13
C SER A 7 -0.75 18.05 -3.90
N PRO A 8 -0.81 18.13 -5.25
CA PRO A 8 -1.39 17.08 -6.09
C PRO A 8 -0.65 15.73 -5.92
N LEU A 9 0.60 15.75 -5.46
CA LEU A 9 1.37 14.54 -5.17
C LEU A 9 0.73 13.70 -4.06
N SER A 10 -0.18 14.26 -3.26
CA SER A 10 -0.97 13.51 -2.28
C SER A 10 -1.81 12.39 -2.89
N VAL A 11 -1.93 12.32 -4.22
CA VAL A 11 -2.52 11.18 -4.93
C VAL A 11 -1.90 9.83 -4.52
N VAL A 12 -0.67 9.81 -3.98
CA VAL A 12 -0.04 8.59 -3.47
C VAL A 12 -0.82 7.91 -2.33
N PHE A 13 -1.60 8.68 -1.55
CA PHE A 13 -2.52 8.11 -0.56
C PHE A 13 -3.68 7.37 -1.25
N LEU A 14 -4.15 7.86 -2.40
CA LEU A 14 -5.16 7.18 -3.20
C LEU A 14 -4.59 5.94 -3.90
N LEU A 15 -3.30 5.96 -4.27
CA LEU A 15 -2.62 4.78 -4.82
C LEU A 15 -2.55 3.65 -3.79
N HIS A 16 -2.22 3.94 -2.52
CA HIS A 16 -2.33 2.97 -1.43
C HIS A 16 -3.73 2.34 -1.41
N ILE A 17 -4.78 3.16 -1.37
CA ILE A 17 -6.17 2.68 -1.36
C ILE A 17 -6.47 1.78 -2.57
N ALA A 18 -6.09 2.21 -3.78
CA ALA A 18 -6.36 1.48 -5.01
C ALA A 18 -5.72 0.09 -5.04
N ILE A 19 -4.52 -0.05 -4.44
CA ILE A 19 -3.77 -1.31 -4.40
C ILE A 19 -4.30 -2.24 -3.31
N GLU A 20 -4.70 -1.67 -2.18
CA GLU A 20 -5.06 -2.44 -0.98
C GLU A 20 -6.55 -2.82 -0.89
N ILE A 21 -7.47 -1.99 -1.39
CA ILE A 21 -8.92 -2.24 -1.28
C ILE A 21 -9.35 -3.62 -1.78
N PRO A 22 -8.88 -4.12 -2.95
CA PRO A 22 -9.31 -5.43 -3.45
C PRO A 22 -9.01 -6.56 -2.44
N LEU A 23 -7.81 -6.58 -1.87
CA LEU A 23 -7.44 -7.56 -0.86
C LEU A 23 -8.18 -7.33 0.46
N ALA A 24 -8.34 -6.08 0.89
CA ALA A 24 -9.03 -5.75 2.13
C ALA A 24 -10.48 -6.24 2.11
N ILE A 25 -11.22 -5.96 1.03
CA ILE A 25 -12.60 -6.41 0.88
C ILE A 25 -12.65 -7.94 0.76
N GLN A 26 -11.93 -8.53 -0.19
CA GLN A 26 -12.02 -9.98 -0.39
C GLN A 26 -11.55 -10.76 0.84
N GLY A 27 -10.50 -10.31 1.51
CA GLY A 27 -9.95 -10.95 2.72
C GLY A 27 -10.89 -10.89 3.93
N ILE A 28 -11.72 -9.85 4.06
CA ILE A 28 -12.71 -9.76 5.15
C ILE A 28 -13.90 -10.67 4.88
N TRP A 29 -14.51 -10.53 3.70
CA TRP A 29 -15.80 -11.16 3.41
C TRP A 29 -15.69 -12.57 2.84
N SER A 30 -14.66 -12.88 2.06
CA SER A 30 -14.53 -14.17 1.37
C SER A 30 -13.06 -14.63 1.25
N PRO A 31 -12.28 -14.69 2.36
CA PRO A 31 -10.85 -14.98 2.29
C PRO A 31 -10.51 -16.35 1.68
N ALA A 32 -11.38 -17.35 1.85
CA ALA A 32 -11.19 -18.69 1.29
C ALA A 32 -11.27 -18.73 -0.25
N THR A 33 -11.77 -17.67 -0.87
CA THR A 33 -11.84 -17.53 -2.33
C THR A 33 -10.61 -16.87 -2.94
N LEU A 34 -9.71 -16.33 -2.10
CA LEU A 34 -8.45 -15.81 -2.58
C LEU A 34 -7.66 -16.96 -3.20
N PRO A 35 -7.00 -16.73 -4.34
CA PRO A 35 -6.21 -17.75 -4.99
C PRO A 35 -4.87 -17.85 -4.26
N PHE A 36 -4.87 -18.24 -2.99
CA PHE A 36 -3.67 -18.49 -2.22
C PHE A 36 -3.55 -19.99 -1.92
N LEU A 37 -2.33 -20.50 -2.00
CA LEU A 37 -1.99 -21.87 -1.64
C LEU A 37 -2.05 -22.02 -0.11
N GLN A 38 -2.50 -23.19 0.36
CA GLN A 38 -2.51 -23.55 1.79
C GLN A 38 -3.34 -22.60 2.70
N LEU A 39 -4.55 -22.25 2.27
CA LEU A 39 -5.54 -21.52 3.09
C LEU A 39 -6.14 -22.43 4.19
N THR A 40 -5.34 -22.78 5.19
CA THR A 40 -5.80 -23.43 6.42
C THR A 40 -6.62 -22.47 7.29
N ASN A 41 -7.32 -22.98 8.31
CA ASN A 41 -8.04 -22.13 9.26
C ASN A 41 -7.14 -21.05 9.91
N THR A 42 -5.90 -21.40 10.26
CA THR A 42 -4.93 -20.45 10.80
C THR A 42 -4.58 -19.37 9.77
N THR A 43 -4.30 -19.75 8.53
CA THR A 43 -4.01 -18.82 7.44
C THR A 43 -5.20 -17.88 7.21
N LEU A 44 -6.43 -18.39 7.20
CA LEU A 44 -7.64 -17.59 7.02
C LEU A 44 -7.85 -16.58 8.15
N VAL A 45 -7.57 -16.95 9.40
CA VAL A 45 -7.65 -16.04 10.55
C VAL A 45 -6.61 -14.92 10.42
N LEU A 46 -5.35 -15.26 10.13
CA LEU A 46 -4.29 -14.27 9.92
C LEU A 46 -4.59 -13.35 8.73
N LEU A 47 -5.15 -13.90 7.65
CA LEU A 47 -5.55 -13.15 6.47
C LEU A 47 -6.67 -12.17 6.78
N LYS A 48 -7.66 -12.55 7.60
CA LYS A 48 -8.71 -11.63 8.07
C LYS A 48 -8.17 -10.51 8.94
N LEU A 49 -7.25 -10.82 9.87
CA LEU A 49 -6.61 -9.81 10.71
C LEU A 49 -5.81 -8.83 9.87
N TYR A 50 -5.04 -9.34 8.91
CA TYR A 50 -4.30 -8.54 7.95
C TYR A 50 -5.22 -7.67 7.09
N ALA A 51 -6.26 -8.26 6.48
CA ALA A 51 -7.23 -7.52 5.67
C ALA A 51 -7.95 -6.41 6.47
N SER A 52 -8.20 -6.64 7.76
CA SER A 52 -8.76 -5.62 8.67
C SER A 52 -7.79 -4.47 8.92
N LEU A 53 -6.50 -4.78 9.15
CA LEU A 53 -5.44 -3.76 9.28
C LEU A 53 -5.31 -2.93 8.00
N VAL A 54 -5.33 -3.60 6.84
CA VAL A 54 -5.24 -2.97 5.52
C VAL A 54 -6.48 -2.10 5.23
N LEU A 55 -7.68 -2.55 5.60
CA LEU A 55 -8.89 -1.71 5.48
C LEU A 55 -8.79 -0.45 6.34
N ALA A 56 -8.33 -0.60 7.60
CA ALA A 56 -8.14 0.53 8.49
C ALA A 56 -7.11 1.52 7.91
N SER A 57 -5.99 1.05 7.35
CA SER A 57 -5.00 1.93 6.72
C SER A 57 -5.56 2.65 5.50
N CYS A 58 -6.41 2.00 4.70
CA CYS A 58 -7.12 2.64 3.58
C CYS A 58 -8.04 3.78 4.05
N ILE A 59 -8.81 3.55 5.12
CA ILE A 59 -9.71 4.57 5.70
C ILE A 59 -8.89 5.76 6.20
N ILE A 60 -7.81 5.51 6.94
CA ILE A 60 -6.95 6.60 7.44
C ILE A 60 -6.31 7.34 6.26
N ALA A 61 -5.84 6.64 5.22
CA ALA A 61 -5.29 7.27 4.03
C ALA A 61 -6.32 8.15 3.30
N LEU A 62 -7.57 7.71 3.20
CA LEU A 62 -8.67 8.48 2.62
C LEU A 62 -8.93 9.77 3.42
N LEU A 63 -8.96 9.66 4.74
CA LEU A 63 -9.16 10.80 5.64
C LEU A 63 -7.96 11.76 5.64
N CYS A 64 -6.75 11.27 5.42
CA CYS A 64 -5.53 12.08 5.33
C CYS A 64 -5.27 12.70 3.96
N PHE A 65 -5.81 12.13 2.88
CA PHE A 65 -5.67 12.67 1.52
C PHE A 65 -6.04 14.16 1.40
N PRO A 66 -7.16 14.65 1.96
CA PRO A 66 -7.53 16.06 1.85
C PRO A 66 -6.75 17.00 2.78
N LEU A 67 -5.95 16.44 3.70
CA LEU A 67 -5.26 17.23 4.71
C LEU A 67 -4.04 17.98 4.14
N PRO A 68 -3.71 19.16 4.68
CA PRO A 68 -2.46 19.87 4.40
C PRO A 68 -1.19 19.03 4.56
N GLU A 69 -0.16 19.32 3.76
CA GLU A 69 1.07 18.49 3.66
C GLU A 69 1.91 18.45 4.94
N PHE A 70 1.77 19.46 5.80
CA PHE A 70 2.58 19.60 7.00
C PHE A 70 1.85 19.31 8.31
N LEU A 71 0.70 18.64 8.26
CA LEU A 71 0.07 18.13 9.47
C LEU A 71 0.89 16.94 10.02
N PRO A 72 1.31 16.98 11.31
CA PRO A 72 2.12 15.91 11.89
C PRO A 72 1.52 14.51 11.71
N GLY A 73 0.19 14.39 11.85
CA GLY A 73 -0.52 13.13 11.64
C GLY A 73 -0.43 12.61 10.20
N LYS A 74 -0.55 13.49 9.19
CA LYS A 74 -0.44 13.10 7.77
C LYS A 74 0.98 12.60 7.46
N ARG A 75 2.01 13.28 7.99
CA ARG A 75 3.40 12.88 7.78
C ARG A 75 3.75 11.58 8.52
N ALA A 76 3.29 11.41 9.75
CA ALA A 76 3.46 10.16 10.49
C ALA A 76 2.82 8.98 9.76
N LEU A 77 1.60 9.16 9.23
CA LEU A 77 0.94 8.16 8.41
C LEU A 77 1.73 7.84 7.13
N ALA A 78 2.19 8.87 6.40
CA ALA A 78 2.97 8.66 5.18
C ALA A 78 4.23 7.80 5.44
N MET A 79 4.91 8.02 6.57
CA MET A 79 6.05 7.19 6.98
C MET A 79 5.62 5.76 7.30
N GLY A 80 4.51 5.57 8.02
CA GLY A 80 3.95 4.24 8.28
C GLY A 80 3.61 3.49 6.99
N LEU A 81 2.96 4.17 6.02
CA LEU A 81 2.65 3.60 4.70
C LEU A 81 3.92 3.29 3.90
N CYS A 82 4.93 4.16 3.94
CA CYS A 82 6.22 3.93 3.30
C CYS A 82 6.89 2.66 3.84
N VAL A 83 6.96 2.50 5.16
CA VAL A 83 7.52 1.31 5.82
C VAL A 83 6.71 0.07 5.45
N TYR A 84 5.38 0.16 5.51
CA TYR A 84 4.49 -0.93 5.15
C TYR A 84 4.71 -1.40 3.70
N HIS A 85 4.63 -0.50 2.72
CA HIS A 85 4.79 -0.85 1.31
C HIS A 85 6.19 -1.36 0.97
N SER A 86 7.24 -0.81 1.59
CA SER A 86 8.61 -1.29 1.40
C SER A 86 8.81 -2.69 1.98
N SER A 87 8.21 -2.94 3.15
CA SER A 87 8.23 -4.26 3.80
C SER A 87 7.42 -5.28 3.00
N ALA A 88 6.21 -4.93 2.57
CA ALA A 88 5.36 -5.78 1.75
C ALA A 88 6.03 -6.14 0.42
N SER A 89 6.62 -5.16 -0.26
CA SER A 89 7.43 -5.40 -1.48
C SER A 89 8.51 -6.44 -1.21
N THR A 90 9.29 -6.25 -0.15
CA THR A 90 10.39 -7.16 0.20
C THR A 90 9.86 -8.56 0.49
N ILE A 91 8.84 -8.68 1.34
CA ILE A 91 8.22 -9.97 1.70
C ILE A 91 7.72 -10.68 0.44
N LEU A 92 7.03 -9.99 -0.47
CA LEU A 92 6.48 -10.58 -1.69
C LEU A 92 7.58 -11.09 -2.64
N TYR A 93 8.68 -10.35 -2.79
CA TYR A 93 9.82 -10.77 -3.63
C TYR A 93 10.55 -12.00 -3.09
N TYR A 94 10.56 -12.19 -1.76
CA TYR A 94 11.21 -13.32 -1.11
C TYR A 94 10.23 -14.43 -0.69
N ALA A 95 8.93 -14.26 -0.96
CA ALA A 95 7.94 -15.26 -0.61
C ALA A 95 8.11 -16.51 -1.49
N PRO A 96 7.90 -17.71 -0.94
CA PRO A 96 7.67 -18.89 -1.77
C PRO A 96 6.38 -18.68 -2.59
N ARG A 97 6.21 -19.48 -3.65
CA ARG A 97 4.99 -19.47 -4.46
C ARG A 97 3.77 -19.65 -3.55
N PHE A 98 2.85 -18.69 -3.59
CA PHE A 98 1.60 -18.77 -2.85
C PHE A 98 0.38 -18.45 -3.71
N ILE A 99 0.51 -17.95 -4.93
CA ILE A 99 -0.59 -17.75 -5.88
C ILE A 99 -0.57 -18.88 -6.92
N PRO A 100 -1.60 -19.72 -7.08
CA PRO A 100 -1.63 -20.84 -8.02
C PRO A 100 -1.97 -20.38 -9.45
N TYR A 101 -1.59 -19.15 -9.83
CA TYR A 101 -1.76 -18.62 -11.18
C TYR A 101 -0.43 -18.20 -11.77
N SER A 102 -0.30 -18.41 -13.07
CA SER A 102 0.87 -18.00 -13.86
C SER A 102 0.44 -16.97 -14.90
N PHE A 103 1.31 -16.01 -15.20
CA PHE A 103 1.14 -15.14 -16.36
C PHE A 103 1.56 -15.82 -17.68
N GLY A 104 2.01 -17.06 -17.62
CA GLY A 104 2.42 -17.87 -18.77
C GLY A 104 3.93 -18.14 -18.77
N PRO A 105 4.39 -19.17 -19.52
CA PRO A 105 5.78 -19.61 -19.49
C PRO A 105 6.79 -18.51 -19.83
N PHE A 106 6.41 -17.62 -20.76
CA PHE A 106 7.27 -16.52 -21.19
C PHE A 106 7.57 -15.53 -20.06
N PHE A 107 6.61 -15.23 -19.17
CA PHE A 107 6.82 -14.27 -18.08
C PHE A 107 7.54 -14.92 -16.90
N GLU A 108 7.22 -16.19 -16.61
CA GLU A 108 7.87 -16.98 -15.56
C GLU A 108 9.39 -17.12 -15.81
N GLN A 109 9.84 -17.22 -17.08
CA GLN A 109 11.27 -17.31 -17.42
C GLN A 109 12.07 -16.06 -17.00
N TYR A 110 11.40 -14.91 -16.88
CA TYR A 110 11.98 -13.65 -16.42
C TYR A 110 11.63 -13.36 -14.94
N HIS A 111 11.13 -14.37 -14.21
CA HIS A 111 10.66 -14.24 -12.84
C HIS A 111 9.53 -13.22 -12.66
N ILE A 112 8.74 -12.95 -13.71
CA ILE A 112 7.55 -12.10 -13.61
C ILE A 112 6.38 -12.98 -13.20
N THR A 113 6.25 -13.17 -11.89
CA THR A 113 5.15 -13.89 -11.25
C THR A 113 4.08 -12.93 -10.72
N PRO A 114 2.85 -13.38 -10.43
CA PRO A 114 1.87 -12.53 -9.74
C PRO A 114 2.40 -11.95 -8.42
N GLU A 115 3.15 -12.73 -7.66
CA GLU A 115 3.79 -12.28 -6.42
C GLU A 115 4.79 -11.15 -6.66
N ASN A 116 5.68 -11.30 -7.64
CA ASN A 116 6.70 -10.29 -7.95
C ASN A 116 6.10 -9.05 -8.59
N ALA A 117 5.06 -9.20 -9.43
CA ALA A 117 4.32 -8.07 -9.97
C ALA A 117 3.63 -7.29 -8.84
N TRP A 118 2.98 -8.00 -7.91
CA TRP A 118 2.37 -7.39 -6.75
C TRP A 118 3.41 -6.70 -5.85
N GLY A 119 4.54 -7.37 -5.58
CA GLY A 119 5.67 -6.82 -4.85
C GLY A 119 6.21 -5.55 -5.49
N THR A 120 6.37 -5.54 -6.82
CA THR A 120 6.79 -4.36 -7.59
C THR A 120 5.84 -3.19 -7.39
N VAL A 121 4.53 -3.43 -7.48
CA VAL A 121 3.52 -2.38 -7.29
C VAL A 121 3.58 -1.80 -5.88
N HIS A 122 3.75 -2.62 -4.84
CA HIS A 122 4.01 -2.12 -3.48
C HIS A 122 5.30 -1.28 -3.42
N GLY A 123 6.39 -1.75 -4.03
CA GLY A 123 7.66 -1.02 -4.07
C GLY A 123 7.52 0.36 -4.74
N LEU A 124 6.74 0.46 -5.82
CA LEU A 124 6.44 1.72 -6.49
C LEU A 124 5.65 2.69 -5.60
N VAL A 125 4.70 2.21 -4.79
CA VAL A 125 4.01 3.06 -3.81
C VAL A 125 4.96 3.53 -2.72
N GLY A 126 5.82 2.64 -2.19
CA GLY A 126 6.86 3.02 -1.23
C GLY A 126 7.77 4.12 -1.77
N LEU A 127 8.26 3.96 -3.01
CA LEU A 127 9.03 4.99 -3.70
C LEU A 127 8.22 6.27 -3.91
N GLY A 128 6.93 6.15 -4.27
CA GLY A 128 6.02 7.26 -4.39
C GLY A 128 5.89 8.07 -3.10
N MET A 129 5.85 7.41 -1.94
CA MET A 129 5.83 8.09 -0.63
C MET A 129 7.12 8.87 -0.38
N VAL A 130 8.28 8.34 -0.79
CA VAL A 130 9.57 9.05 -0.70
C VAL A 130 9.60 10.26 -1.63
N VAL A 131 9.15 10.12 -2.88
CA VAL A 131 9.07 11.24 -3.84
C VAL A 131 8.11 12.32 -3.34
N TRP A 132 6.92 11.92 -2.89
CA TRP A 132 5.96 12.82 -2.26
C TRP A 132 6.56 13.55 -1.07
N TRP A 133 7.30 12.83 -0.20
CA TRP A 133 7.94 13.44 0.97
C TRP A 133 8.85 14.58 0.56
N GLN A 134 9.78 14.32 -0.36
CA GLN A 134 10.79 15.31 -0.79
C GLN A 134 10.16 16.51 -1.47
N LEU A 135 9.24 16.28 -2.41
CA LEU A 135 8.63 17.35 -3.19
C LEU A 135 7.60 18.18 -2.41
N THR A 136 7.11 17.68 -1.27
CA THR A 136 6.22 18.44 -0.38
C THR A 136 6.95 19.17 0.75
N LEU A 137 8.28 19.07 0.85
CA LEU A 137 9.05 19.82 1.86
C LEU A 137 8.88 21.36 1.77
N PRO A 138 8.78 22.00 0.59
CA PRO A 138 8.56 23.44 0.54
C PRO A 138 7.24 23.89 1.19
N TYR A 139 6.23 23.01 1.24
CA TYR A 139 4.94 23.29 1.88
C TYR A 139 5.07 23.40 3.41
N VAL A 140 6.12 22.83 3.99
CA VAL A 140 6.50 23.03 5.40
C VAL A 140 6.81 24.50 5.66
N GLN A 141 7.68 25.06 4.83
CA GLN A 141 8.21 26.41 4.99
C GLN A 141 7.10 27.44 4.78
N MET A 142 6.23 27.21 3.81
CA MET A 142 5.06 28.07 3.55
C MET A 142 4.00 28.03 4.67
N GLY A 143 3.95 26.96 5.47
CA GLY A 143 3.02 26.84 6.59
C GLY A 143 3.52 27.46 7.89
N GLN A 144 4.79 27.86 7.96
CA GLN A 144 5.43 28.50 9.12
C GLN A 144 5.48 30.03 9.02
N THR A 145 5.15 30.58 7.85
CA THR A 145 5.02 32.03 7.57
C THR A 145 3.57 32.47 7.66
#